data_AF-A0A9D7KJH9-F1
#
_entry.id   AF-A0A9D7KJH9-F1
#
_cell.length_a   1.000
_cell.length_b   1.000
_cell.length_c   1.000
_cell.angle_alpha   90.00
_cell.angle_beta   90.00
_cell.angle_gamma   90.00
#
_symmetry.space_group_name_H-M   'P 1'
#
loop_
_entity.id
_entity.type
_entity.pdbx_description
1 polymer ?
#
loop_
_entity_poly.entity_id
_entity_poly.type
_entity_poly.pdbx_seq_one_letter_code
_entity_poly.pdbx_strand_id
1 'polypeptide(L)'
;MKYSRILIFFSVTLFSLQAQGTFFDFASLARKDSFYAELKLKIAESVKKENRRDVKKIADGLWASELTLTRSQEFKDFLDELLDSIYTFEPDLQRRILQAVHSLYRGEFQEKVTTFAHSTSDVKLFAMALSQLKLERSRVEYFENLTRSKFGNKLDNPIITALLLSLRMKNAGERVVPPVKDLLTFQKDSSVFRMYMFVRSNRDFSGQIIFRKRDGNFVRDSSGNVVTLPYFARSITNLPGYVTNGNSPQGIFAITGAYNSPAKLIGPTPGSVCSCLPRERTNSSTTVIKTLQS
;
A
#
# COMPACT_ATOMS: atom_id res chain seq x y z
N MET A 1 -64.25 6.80 40.76
CA MET A 1 -63.60 6.60 39.44
C MET A 1 -63.04 7.93 38.92
N LYS A 2 -61.72 8.14 39.01
CA LYS A 2 -61.00 9.16 38.23
C LYS A 2 -59.65 8.56 37.85
N TYR A 3 -59.48 8.27 36.56
CA TYR A 3 -58.26 7.74 35.97
C TYR A 3 -57.19 8.84 35.94
N SER A 4 -56.06 8.60 36.60
CA SER A 4 -54.85 9.43 36.45
C SER A 4 -54.02 8.86 35.31
N ARG A 5 -53.83 9.66 34.25
CA ARG A 5 -53.02 9.30 33.08
C ARG A 5 -51.54 9.50 33.43
N ILE A 6 -50.79 8.41 33.49
CA ILE A 6 -49.32 8.44 33.56
C ILE A 6 -48.82 8.79 32.16
N LEU A 7 -48.19 9.96 32.04
CA LEU A 7 -47.50 10.40 30.83
C LEU A 7 -46.07 9.80 30.85
N ILE A 8 -45.83 8.74 30.09
CA ILE A 8 -44.49 8.19 29.90
C ILE A 8 -43.79 9.03 28.84
N PHE A 9 -42.82 9.85 29.25
CA PHE A 9 -41.90 10.52 28.35
C PHE A 9 -40.91 9.51 27.77
N PHE A 10 -41.12 9.11 26.51
CA PHE A 10 -40.12 8.39 25.72
C PHE A 10 -39.01 9.40 25.34
N SER A 11 -37.91 9.41 26.09
CA SER A 11 -36.67 10.07 25.66
C SER A 11 -35.98 9.18 24.63
N VAL A 12 -36.22 9.48 23.35
CA VAL A 12 -35.41 8.93 22.25
C VAL A 12 -34.07 9.63 22.30
N THR A 13 -33.08 9.00 22.92
CA THR A 13 -31.68 9.40 22.79
C THR A 13 -31.21 9.03 21.38
N LEU A 14 -31.31 10.01 20.48
CA LEU A 14 -30.62 10.00 19.20
C LEU A 14 -29.11 9.95 19.46
N PHE A 15 -28.51 8.76 19.34
CA PHE A 15 -27.07 8.65 19.14
C PHE A 15 -26.75 9.26 17.77
N SER A 16 -26.35 10.53 17.78
CA SER A 16 -25.75 11.17 16.63
C SER A 16 -24.44 10.44 16.32
N LEU A 17 -24.41 9.76 15.17
CA LEU A 17 -23.18 9.53 14.43
C LEU A 17 -22.55 10.90 14.17
N GLN A 18 -21.68 11.37 15.08
CA GLN A 18 -20.84 12.51 14.79
C GLN A 18 -19.89 12.10 13.66
N ALA A 19 -20.29 12.45 12.43
CA ALA A 19 -19.34 12.76 11.38
C ALA A 19 -18.31 13.73 11.98
N GLN A 20 -17.02 13.47 11.77
CA GLN A 20 -15.92 14.27 12.32
C GLN A 20 -16.19 15.77 12.17
N GLY A 21 -16.47 16.45 13.30
CA GLY A 21 -16.73 17.89 13.35
C GLY A 21 -15.49 18.76 13.19
N THR A 22 -14.41 18.22 12.62
CA THR A 22 -13.15 18.93 12.42
C THR A 22 -13.03 19.39 10.97
N PHE A 23 -13.37 20.66 10.72
CA PHE A 23 -13.11 21.32 9.46
C PHE A 23 -11.63 21.72 9.40
N PHE A 24 -10.91 21.23 8.41
CA PHE A 24 -9.53 21.63 8.15
C PHE A 24 -9.50 22.46 6.87
N ASP A 25 -9.22 23.76 6.99
CA ASP A 25 -9.12 24.69 5.85
C ASP A 25 -8.22 24.16 4.74
N PHE A 26 -7.18 23.40 5.11
CA PHE A 26 -6.23 22.82 4.17
C PHE A 26 -6.76 21.65 3.33
N ALA A 27 -7.85 21.00 3.77
CA ALA A 27 -8.54 19.92 3.06
C ALA A 27 -9.80 20.40 2.32
N SER A 28 -10.01 21.72 2.21
CA SER A 28 -11.11 22.34 1.48
C SER A 28 -11.12 21.97 -0.01
N LEU A 29 -12.31 22.02 -0.62
CA LEU A 29 -12.49 21.72 -2.04
C LEU A 29 -11.61 22.62 -2.92
N ALA A 30 -11.59 23.94 -2.66
CA ALA A 30 -10.78 24.90 -3.41
C ALA A 30 -9.27 24.58 -3.37
N ARG A 31 -8.74 24.12 -2.23
CA ARG A 31 -7.33 23.71 -2.14
C ARG A 31 -7.05 22.39 -2.84
N LYS A 32 -8.00 21.45 -2.81
CA LYS A 32 -7.92 20.22 -3.61
C LYS A 32 -7.88 20.56 -5.10
N ASP A 33 -8.75 21.44 -5.57
CA ASP A 33 -8.82 21.85 -6.97
C ASP A 33 -7.54 22.56 -7.42
N SER A 34 -7.03 23.49 -6.60
CA SER A 34 -5.75 24.16 -6.85
C SER A 34 -4.59 23.17 -6.90
N PHE A 35 -4.55 22.19 -5.99
CA PHE A 35 -3.54 21.14 -5.99
C PHE A 35 -3.65 20.26 -7.23
N TYR A 36 -4.85 19.85 -7.66
CA TYR A 36 -5.03 19.11 -8.91
C TYR A 36 -4.61 19.91 -10.14
N ALA A 37 -4.85 21.22 -10.17
CA ALA A 37 -4.36 22.09 -11.23
C ALA A 37 -2.83 22.13 -11.27
N GLU A 38 -2.16 22.22 -10.12
CA GLU A 38 -0.70 22.14 -10.00
C GLU A 38 -0.17 20.79 -10.54
N LEU A 39 -0.82 19.68 -10.20
CA LEU A 39 -0.44 18.36 -10.69
C LEU A 39 -0.55 18.27 -12.22
N LYS A 40 -1.66 18.77 -12.80
CA LYS A 40 -1.83 18.80 -14.27
C LYS A 40 -0.73 19.60 -14.96
N LEU A 41 -0.33 20.74 -14.39
CA LEU A 41 0.77 21.54 -14.91
C LEU A 41 2.10 20.77 -14.87
N LYS A 42 2.40 20.06 -13.77
CA LYS A 42 3.60 19.22 -13.66
C LYS A 42 3.65 18.13 -14.74
N ILE A 43 2.51 17.48 -15.01
CA ILE A 43 2.39 16.49 -16.08
C ILE A 43 2.67 17.15 -17.44
N ALA A 44 1.99 18.25 -17.75
CA ALA A 44 2.14 18.99 -19.01
C ALA A 44 3.58 19.50 -19.23
N GLU A 45 4.24 20.00 -18.18
CA GLU A 45 5.64 20.42 -18.28
C GLU A 45 6.58 19.24 -18.53
N SER A 46 6.35 18.08 -17.90
CA SER A 46 7.24 16.92 -18.06
C SER A 46 7.25 16.35 -19.48
N VAL A 47 6.13 16.43 -20.20
CA VAL A 47 5.97 15.89 -21.55
C VAL A 47 6.52 16.81 -22.65
N LYS A 48 6.90 18.04 -22.34
CA LYS A 48 7.58 18.95 -23.28
C LYS A 48 8.97 18.48 -23.68
N LYS A 49 9.30 18.56 -24.98
CA LYS A 49 10.57 18.05 -25.54
C LYS A 49 11.80 18.77 -24.97
N GLU A 50 11.70 20.06 -24.74
CA GLU A 50 12.76 20.88 -24.14
C GLU A 50 13.11 20.46 -22.70
N ASN A 51 12.18 19.79 -22.01
CA ASN A 51 12.35 19.37 -20.62
C ASN A 51 12.88 17.92 -20.48
N ARG A 52 13.19 17.23 -21.58
CA ARG A 52 13.63 15.82 -21.59
C ARG A 52 14.95 15.52 -20.88
N ARG A 53 15.72 16.56 -20.56
CA ARG A 53 16.98 16.45 -19.77
C ARG A 53 16.84 16.99 -18.36
N ASP A 54 15.69 17.58 -18.01
CA ASP A 54 15.44 18.11 -16.68
C ASP A 54 14.88 17.00 -15.79
N VAL A 55 15.79 16.34 -15.06
CA VAL A 55 15.47 15.24 -14.13
C VAL A 55 14.39 15.63 -13.14
N LYS A 56 14.37 16.88 -12.67
CA LYS A 56 13.38 17.34 -11.69
C LYS A 56 12.00 17.43 -12.32
N LYS A 57 11.88 18.03 -13.50
CA LYS A 57 10.59 18.11 -14.22
C LYS A 57 10.06 16.73 -14.59
N ILE A 58 10.93 15.82 -15.03
CA ILE A 58 10.56 14.43 -15.29
C ILE A 58 10.01 13.79 -14.01
N ALA A 59 10.76 13.86 -12.90
CA ALA A 59 10.35 13.26 -11.64
C ALA A 59 9.04 13.85 -11.09
N ASP A 60 8.85 15.17 -11.20
CA ASP A 60 7.62 15.87 -10.80
C ASP A 60 6.42 15.41 -11.64
N GLY A 61 6.59 15.24 -12.96
CA GLY A 61 5.56 14.73 -13.86
C GLY A 61 5.20 13.27 -13.62
N LEU A 62 6.20 12.39 -13.44
CA LEU A 62 5.98 10.98 -13.09
C LEU A 62 5.15 10.86 -11.81
N TRP A 63 5.56 11.58 -10.76
CA TRP A 63 4.83 11.58 -9.49
C TRP A 63 3.41 12.13 -9.62
N ALA A 64 3.24 13.24 -10.34
CA ALA A 64 1.93 13.84 -10.54
C ALA A 64 0.98 12.90 -11.29
N SER A 65 1.43 12.28 -12.39
CA SER A 65 0.63 11.33 -13.18
C SER A 65 0.23 10.10 -12.37
N GLU A 66 1.12 9.58 -11.52
CA GLU A 66 0.80 8.45 -10.63
C GLU A 66 -0.27 8.84 -9.61
N LEU A 67 -0.11 10.00 -8.95
CA LEU A 67 -1.03 10.46 -7.91
C LEU A 67 -2.43 10.71 -8.45
N THR A 68 -2.54 11.21 -9.68
CA THR A 68 -3.82 11.47 -10.36
C THR A 68 -4.30 10.30 -11.21
N LEU A 69 -3.53 9.20 -11.30
CA LEU A 69 -3.77 8.07 -12.21
C LEU A 69 -4.02 8.52 -13.66
N THR A 70 -3.38 9.61 -14.08
CA THR A 70 -3.61 10.21 -15.40
C THR A 70 -2.92 9.39 -16.47
N ARG A 71 -3.71 8.94 -17.45
CA ARG A 71 -3.25 8.28 -18.66
C ARG A 71 -3.56 9.16 -19.87
N SER A 72 -2.57 9.39 -20.72
CA SER A 72 -2.74 9.99 -22.04
C SER A 72 -1.80 9.32 -23.05
N GLN A 73 -2.06 9.50 -24.34
CA GLN A 73 -1.14 9.02 -25.37
C GLN A 73 0.20 9.77 -25.29
N GLU A 74 0.16 11.10 -25.14
CA GLU A 74 1.35 11.94 -24.99
C GLU A 74 2.25 11.51 -23.81
N PHE A 75 1.65 11.19 -22.65
CA PHE A 75 2.42 10.72 -21.49
C PHE A 75 2.94 9.29 -21.68
N LYS A 76 2.21 8.46 -22.44
CA LYS A 76 2.67 7.11 -22.81
C LYS A 76 3.89 7.18 -23.73
N ASP A 77 3.86 8.02 -24.75
CA ASP A 77 4.97 8.23 -25.68
C ASP A 77 6.19 8.80 -24.93
N PHE A 78 5.97 9.72 -24.00
CA PHE A 78 7.01 10.21 -23.10
C PHE A 78 7.65 9.08 -22.27
N LEU A 79 6.86 8.19 -21.66
CA LEU A 79 7.40 7.03 -20.94
C LEU A 79 8.15 6.07 -21.87
N ASP A 80 7.69 5.92 -23.12
CA ASP A 80 8.35 5.09 -24.11
C ASP A 80 9.77 5.58 -24.41
N GLU A 81 9.94 6.89 -24.61
CA GLU A 81 11.23 7.55 -24.81
C GLU A 81 12.15 7.44 -23.58
N LEU A 82 11.58 7.58 -22.37
CA LEU A 82 12.33 7.40 -21.12
C LEU A 82 12.80 5.96 -20.93
N LEU A 83 12.01 4.98 -21.38
CA LEU A 83 12.40 3.57 -21.33
C LEU A 83 13.52 3.23 -22.31
N ASP A 84 13.59 3.88 -23.47
CA ASP A 84 14.72 3.70 -24.40
C ASP A 84 16.05 4.14 -23.82
N SER A 85 16.02 5.20 -23.00
CA SER A 85 17.19 5.80 -22.37
C SER A 85 17.33 5.45 -20.88
N ILE A 86 16.58 4.47 -20.37
CA ILE A 86 16.47 4.23 -18.93
C ILE A 86 17.83 4.02 -18.24
N TYR A 87 18.79 3.40 -18.93
CA TYR A 87 20.13 3.12 -18.41
C TYR A 87 20.98 4.36 -18.18
N THR A 88 20.66 5.48 -18.84
CA THR A 88 21.41 6.74 -18.69
C THR A 88 20.98 7.51 -17.45
N PHE A 89 19.89 7.11 -16.80
CA PHE A 89 19.39 7.79 -15.60
C PHE A 89 19.92 7.16 -14.32
N GLU A 90 20.02 7.99 -13.28
CA GLU A 90 20.33 7.55 -11.93
C GLU A 90 19.27 6.58 -11.36
N PRO A 91 19.63 5.68 -10.43
CA PRO A 91 18.73 4.65 -9.91
C PRO A 91 17.39 5.15 -9.36
N ASP A 92 17.32 6.34 -8.74
CA ASP A 92 16.05 6.89 -8.26
C ASP A 92 15.10 7.24 -9.41
N LEU A 93 15.62 7.79 -10.51
CA LEU A 93 14.78 8.11 -11.66
C LEU A 93 14.37 6.84 -12.42
N GLN A 94 15.27 5.85 -12.57
CA GLN A 94 14.92 4.52 -13.09
C GLN A 94 13.77 3.90 -12.29
N ARG A 95 13.85 3.96 -10.95
CA ARG A 95 12.78 3.51 -10.05
C ARG A 95 11.46 4.22 -10.33
N ARG A 96 11.47 5.55 -10.47
CA ARG A 96 10.26 6.34 -10.75
C ARG A 96 9.65 6.01 -12.11
N ILE A 97 10.48 5.82 -13.14
CA ILE A 97 10.02 5.41 -14.47
C ILE A 97 9.31 4.05 -14.38
N LEU A 98 9.96 3.04 -13.78
CA LEU A 98 9.36 1.71 -13.61
C LEU A 98 8.09 1.74 -12.76
N GLN A 99 8.05 2.59 -11.72
CA GLN A 99 6.86 2.78 -10.89
C GLN A 99 5.70 3.36 -11.71
N ALA A 100 5.95 4.39 -12.52
CA ALA A 100 4.93 5.02 -13.34
C ALA A 100 4.42 4.07 -14.42
N VAL A 101 5.33 3.33 -15.07
CA VAL A 101 4.97 2.30 -16.05
C VAL A 101 4.10 1.21 -15.41
N HIS A 102 4.48 0.70 -14.23
CA HIS A 102 3.69 -0.31 -13.53
C HIS A 102 2.32 0.21 -13.09
N SER A 103 2.26 1.44 -12.59
CA SER A 103 1.03 2.03 -12.05
C SER A 103 0.04 2.39 -13.15
N LEU A 104 0.55 2.97 -14.24
CA LEU A 104 -0.26 3.59 -15.27
C LEU A 104 -0.41 2.72 -16.51
N TYR A 105 0.58 1.93 -16.92
CA TYR A 105 0.61 1.21 -18.21
C TYR A 105 1.08 -0.23 -18.06
N ARG A 106 0.57 -0.91 -17.01
CA ARG A 106 1.06 -2.24 -16.61
C ARG A 106 1.05 -3.23 -17.77
N GLY A 107 2.26 -3.66 -18.11
CA GLY A 107 2.48 -4.69 -19.10
C GLY A 107 2.28 -4.25 -20.55
N GLU A 108 2.28 -2.94 -20.83
CA GLU A 108 2.27 -2.39 -22.19
C GLU A 108 3.70 -2.29 -22.78
N PHE A 109 4.74 -2.21 -21.94
CA PHE A 109 6.15 -2.06 -22.35
C PHE A 109 6.98 -3.34 -22.12
N GLN A 110 6.42 -4.52 -22.42
CA GLN A 110 7.03 -5.83 -22.07
C GLN A 110 8.47 -5.98 -22.56
N GLU A 111 8.76 -5.59 -23.79
CA GLU A 111 10.07 -5.77 -24.42
C GLU A 111 11.14 -4.90 -23.75
N LYS A 112 10.95 -3.57 -23.74
CA LYS A 112 11.89 -2.62 -23.12
C LYS A 112 12.18 -2.97 -21.66
N VAL A 113 11.16 -3.38 -20.92
CA VAL A 113 11.29 -3.78 -19.51
C VAL A 113 12.01 -5.11 -19.36
N THR A 114 11.76 -6.07 -20.25
CA THR A 114 12.49 -7.34 -20.26
C THR A 114 13.98 -7.09 -20.52
N THR A 115 14.31 -6.25 -21.51
CA THR A 115 15.68 -5.82 -21.78
C THR A 115 16.33 -5.17 -20.56
N PHE A 116 15.60 -4.28 -19.87
CA PHE A 116 16.07 -3.66 -18.64
C PHE A 116 16.32 -4.65 -17.50
N ALA A 117 15.42 -5.63 -17.32
CA ALA A 117 15.59 -6.68 -16.32
C ALA A 117 16.85 -7.52 -16.59
N HIS A 118 17.21 -7.76 -17.85
CA HIS A 118 18.42 -8.50 -18.20
C HIS A 118 19.70 -7.75 -17.86
N SER A 119 19.74 -6.45 -18.05
CA SER A 119 20.97 -5.65 -17.87
C SER A 119 21.16 -5.14 -16.45
N THR A 120 20.09 -4.82 -15.71
CA THR A 120 20.22 -4.25 -14.37
C THR A 120 20.83 -5.25 -13.38
N SER A 121 21.70 -4.77 -12.49
CA SER A 121 22.25 -5.51 -11.34
C SER A 121 21.65 -5.05 -10.01
N ASP A 122 20.75 -4.07 -10.03
CA ASP A 122 20.06 -3.59 -8.84
C ASP A 122 18.87 -4.52 -8.52
N VAL A 123 18.87 -5.07 -7.31
CA VAL A 123 17.87 -6.05 -6.84
C VAL A 123 16.45 -5.47 -6.87
N LYS A 124 16.29 -4.21 -6.47
CA LYS A 124 14.98 -3.56 -6.37
C LYS A 124 14.45 -3.20 -7.76
N LEU A 125 15.29 -2.63 -8.61
CA LEU A 125 14.91 -2.28 -9.99
C LEU A 125 14.59 -3.55 -10.80
N PHE A 126 15.36 -4.62 -10.60
CA PHE A 126 15.06 -5.93 -11.18
C PHE A 126 13.68 -6.45 -10.75
N ALA A 127 13.39 -6.43 -9.44
CA ALA A 127 12.11 -6.87 -8.91
C ALA A 127 10.93 -6.01 -9.41
N MET A 128 11.12 -4.69 -9.51
CA MET A 128 10.14 -3.76 -10.09
C MET A 128 9.89 -4.07 -11.57
N ALA A 129 10.94 -4.30 -12.35
CA ALA A 129 10.85 -4.68 -13.76
C ALA A 129 10.03 -5.97 -13.93
N LEU A 130 10.29 -7.01 -13.13
CA LEU A 130 9.52 -8.26 -13.23
C LEU A 130 8.06 -8.11 -12.76
N SER A 131 7.75 -7.20 -11.83
CA SER A 131 6.39 -7.05 -11.29
C SER A 131 5.36 -6.53 -12.30
N GLN A 132 5.81 -5.80 -13.32
CA GLN A 132 4.98 -5.26 -14.39
C GLN A 132 4.83 -6.21 -15.59
N LEU A 133 5.70 -7.22 -15.73
CA LEU A 133 5.62 -8.18 -16.83
C LEU A 133 4.37 -9.07 -16.69
N LYS A 134 3.73 -9.32 -17.85
CA LYS A 134 2.65 -10.30 -17.96
C LYS A 134 3.32 -11.64 -18.28
N LEU A 135 3.55 -12.42 -17.23
CA LEU A 135 4.27 -13.67 -17.33
C LEU A 135 3.30 -14.83 -17.51
N GLU A 136 3.43 -15.52 -18.63
CA GLU A 136 2.91 -16.88 -18.80
C GLU A 136 3.78 -17.87 -18.04
N ARG A 137 3.27 -19.08 -17.81
CA ARG A 137 3.91 -20.10 -16.97
C ARG A 137 5.36 -20.41 -17.39
N SER A 138 5.60 -20.59 -18.69
CA SER A 138 6.94 -20.82 -19.25
C SER A 138 7.92 -19.67 -18.97
N ARG A 139 7.44 -18.41 -19.03
CA ARG A 139 8.25 -17.24 -18.70
C ARG A 139 8.52 -17.10 -17.21
N VAL A 140 7.64 -17.61 -16.33
CA VAL A 140 7.87 -17.60 -14.88
C VAL A 140 9.10 -18.42 -14.51
N GLU A 141 9.22 -19.64 -15.06
CA GLU A 141 10.38 -20.51 -14.80
C GLU A 141 11.68 -19.90 -15.33
N TYR A 142 11.63 -19.32 -16.53
CA TYR A 142 12.74 -18.57 -17.10
C TYR A 142 13.23 -17.47 -16.16
N PHE A 143 12.32 -16.61 -15.66
CA PHE A 143 12.69 -15.52 -14.76
C PHE A 143 13.08 -15.98 -13.36
N GLU A 144 12.55 -17.11 -12.87
CA GLU A 144 13.04 -17.73 -11.63
C GLU A 144 14.52 -18.14 -11.77
N ASN A 145 14.85 -18.83 -12.87
CA ASN A 145 16.22 -19.23 -13.16
C ASN A 145 17.15 -18.02 -13.38
N LEU A 146 16.69 -17.01 -14.11
CA LEU A 146 17.43 -15.75 -14.30
C LEU A 146 17.72 -15.07 -12.95
N THR A 147 16.72 -15.02 -12.06
CA THR A 147 16.86 -14.42 -10.72
C THR A 147 17.94 -15.15 -9.93
N ARG A 148 17.93 -16.49 -9.94
CA ARG A 148 18.95 -17.31 -9.24
C ARG A 148 20.33 -17.15 -9.84
N SER A 149 20.43 -17.07 -11.16
CA SER A 149 21.70 -16.89 -11.87
C SER A 149 22.32 -15.51 -11.56
N LYS A 150 21.53 -14.42 -11.67
CA LYS A 150 22.03 -13.05 -11.43
C LYS A 150 22.30 -12.75 -9.96
N PHE A 151 21.52 -13.33 -9.04
CA PHE A 151 21.54 -12.96 -7.62
C PHE A 151 21.82 -14.16 -6.69
N GLY A 152 22.51 -15.19 -7.18
CA GLY A 152 22.77 -16.42 -6.41
C GLY A 152 23.52 -16.20 -5.09
N ASN A 153 24.34 -15.15 -5.00
CA ASN A 153 25.03 -14.74 -3.78
C ASN A 153 24.20 -13.81 -2.86
N LYS A 154 22.96 -13.47 -3.25
CA LYS A 154 22.05 -12.56 -2.53
C LYS A 154 20.69 -13.20 -2.29
N LEU A 155 20.63 -14.53 -2.17
CA LEU A 155 19.38 -15.24 -1.96
C LEU A 155 18.74 -14.94 -0.60
N ASP A 156 19.53 -14.49 0.38
CA ASP A 156 19.11 -13.98 1.69
C ASP A 156 18.53 -12.56 1.62
N ASN A 157 18.72 -11.84 0.52
CA ASN A 157 18.12 -10.52 0.34
C ASN A 157 16.58 -10.64 0.39
N PRO A 158 15.89 -9.83 1.22
CA PRO A 158 14.45 -9.96 1.43
C PRO A 158 13.64 -9.71 0.15
N ILE A 159 14.10 -8.82 -0.73
CA ILE A 159 13.43 -8.54 -2.02
C ILE A 159 13.57 -9.75 -2.95
N ILE A 160 14.76 -10.37 -3.04
CA ILE A 160 14.97 -11.57 -3.86
C ILE A 160 14.15 -12.75 -3.33
N THR A 161 14.16 -12.96 -2.02
CA THR A 161 13.35 -14.01 -1.38
C THR A 161 11.86 -13.83 -1.69
N ALA A 162 11.34 -12.61 -1.53
CA ALA A 162 9.94 -12.31 -1.78
C ALA A 162 9.58 -12.39 -3.28
N LEU A 163 10.49 -11.97 -4.16
CA LEU A 163 10.34 -12.09 -5.61
C LEU A 163 10.28 -13.55 -6.05
N LEU A 164 11.23 -14.38 -5.62
CA LEU A 164 11.24 -15.82 -5.92
C LEU A 164 9.98 -16.50 -5.41
N LEU A 165 9.54 -16.16 -4.18
CA LEU A 165 8.25 -16.65 -3.67
C LEU A 165 7.11 -16.20 -4.57
N SER A 166 7.08 -14.94 -5.01
CA SER A 166 6.01 -14.42 -5.88
C SER A 166 5.99 -15.09 -7.26
N LEU A 167 7.16 -15.42 -7.84
CA LEU A 167 7.27 -16.18 -9.09
C LEU A 167 6.78 -17.61 -8.90
N ARG A 168 7.22 -18.28 -7.83
CA ARG A 168 6.74 -19.62 -7.48
C ARG A 168 5.23 -19.66 -7.28
N MET A 169 4.65 -18.65 -6.63
CA MET A 169 3.20 -18.53 -6.45
C MET A 169 2.44 -18.29 -7.76
N LYS A 170 3.09 -17.81 -8.82
CA LYS A 170 2.49 -17.74 -10.17
C LYS A 170 2.57 -19.07 -10.92
N ASN A 171 3.54 -19.93 -10.58
CA ASN A 171 3.74 -21.24 -11.21
C ASN A 171 2.99 -22.37 -10.49
N ALA A 172 2.95 -22.32 -9.16
CA ALA A 172 2.17 -23.22 -8.33
C ALA A 172 0.68 -22.84 -8.42
N GLY A 173 -0.19 -23.84 -8.59
CA GLY A 173 -1.64 -23.65 -8.55
C GLY A 173 -2.15 -23.24 -7.16
N GLU A 174 -3.41 -23.57 -6.84
CA GLU A 174 -3.99 -23.25 -5.53
C GLU A 174 -3.12 -23.77 -4.38
N ARG A 175 -2.78 -22.86 -3.46
CA ARG A 175 -2.00 -23.17 -2.28
C ARG A 175 -2.89 -23.74 -1.18
N VAL A 176 -2.40 -24.77 -0.49
CA VAL A 176 -2.95 -25.15 0.82
C VAL A 176 -2.58 -24.05 1.82
N VAL A 177 -3.52 -23.16 2.10
CA VAL A 177 -3.38 -22.11 3.13
C VAL A 177 -3.79 -22.72 4.47
N PRO A 178 -3.03 -22.52 5.55
CA PRO A 178 -3.47 -22.95 6.87
C PRO A 178 -4.88 -22.41 7.19
N PRO A 179 -5.75 -23.20 7.83
CA PRO A 179 -7.09 -22.74 8.20
C PRO A 179 -7.03 -21.45 9.01
N VAL A 180 -7.82 -20.44 8.61
CA VAL A 180 -7.93 -19.16 9.34
C VAL A 180 -8.32 -19.39 10.81
N LYS A 181 -9.10 -20.45 11.07
CA LYS A 181 -9.49 -20.86 12.41
C LYS A 181 -8.28 -21.03 13.32
N ASP A 182 -7.21 -21.67 12.86
CA ASP A 182 -6.02 -21.96 13.67
C ASP A 182 -5.30 -20.66 14.08
N LEU A 183 -5.28 -19.67 13.19
CA LEU A 183 -4.74 -18.34 13.47
C LEU A 183 -5.59 -17.58 14.50
N LEU A 184 -6.92 -17.73 14.43
CA LEU A 184 -7.87 -17.05 15.31
C LEU A 184 -7.99 -17.70 16.69
N THR A 185 -7.81 -19.02 16.78
CA THR A 185 -7.85 -19.76 18.06
C THR A 185 -6.50 -19.81 18.76
N PHE A 186 -5.40 -19.39 18.12
CA PHE A 186 -4.08 -19.35 18.73
C PHE A 186 -4.10 -18.55 20.06
N GLN A 187 -3.85 -19.23 21.18
CA GLN A 187 -3.99 -18.68 22.54
C GLN A 187 -2.68 -18.64 23.35
N LYS A 188 -1.54 -19.02 22.76
CA LYS A 188 -0.27 -19.19 23.50
C LYS A 188 0.22 -17.93 24.24
N ASP A 189 -0.33 -16.76 23.90
CA ASP A 189 -0.04 -15.51 24.60
C ASP A 189 -1.32 -14.66 24.74
N SER A 190 -2.10 -14.92 25.78
CA SER A 190 -3.26 -14.11 26.17
C SER A 190 -2.86 -12.80 26.87
N SER A 191 -1.61 -12.37 26.81
CA SER A 191 -1.23 -11.06 27.35
C SER A 191 -1.24 -9.95 26.29
N VAL A 192 -1.38 -10.32 25.00
CA VAL A 192 -1.19 -9.41 23.87
C VAL A 192 -2.50 -9.10 23.14
N PHE A 193 -2.73 -7.81 22.90
CA PHE A 193 -3.79 -7.34 21.99
C PHE A 193 -3.40 -7.68 20.55
N ARG A 194 -4.32 -8.28 19.79
CA ARG A 194 -4.08 -8.67 18.40
C ARG A 194 -5.02 -7.94 17.46
N MET A 195 -4.45 -7.42 16.38
CA MET A 195 -5.17 -6.88 15.25
C MET A 195 -4.98 -7.84 14.08
N TYR A 196 -6.07 -8.37 13.54
CA TYR A 196 -6.05 -9.22 12.35
C TYR A 196 -6.57 -8.43 11.17
N MET A 197 -5.80 -8.40 10.08
CA MET A 197 -6.13 -7.67 8.86
C MET A 197 -6.33 -8.66 7.71
N PHE A 198 -7.57 -8.86 7.30
CA PHE A 198 -7.94 -9.76 6.21
C PHE A 198 -8.03 -8.99 4.90
N VAL A 199 -7.22 -9.39 3.92
CA VAL A 199 -7.14 -8.70 2.62
C VAL A 199 -7.15 -9.72 1.48
N ARG A 200 -8.02 -9.51 0.50
CA ARG A 200 -8.13 -10.38 -0.70
C ARG A 200 -6.96 -10.14 -1.64
N SER A 201 -6.48 -11.18 -2.34
CA SER A 201 -5.41 -11.04 -3.35
C SER A 201 -5.71 -9.95 -4.37
N ASN A 202 -6.97 -9.84 -4.81
CA ASN A 202 -7.44 -8.63 -5.49
C ASN A 202 -7.64 -7.50 -4.46
N ARG A 203 -6.74 -6.52 -4.51
CA ARG A 203 -6.68 -5.38 -3.59
C ARG A 203 -7.67 -4.25 -3.94
N ASP A 204 -8.49 -4.42 -4.96
CA ASP A 204 -9.56 -3.47 -5.31
C ASP A 204 -10.73 -3.53 -4.32
N PHE A 205 -10.81 -4.63 -3.56
CA PHE A 205 -11.79 -4.80 -2.50
C PHE A 205 -11.23 -4.36 -1.15
N SER A 206 -12.06 -3.68 -0.37
CA SER A 206 -11.74 -3.35 1.02
C SER A 206 -11.51 -4.62 1.83
N GLY A 207 -10.43 -4.62 2.61
CA GLY A 207 -10.17 -5.62 3.63
C GLY A 207 -10.97 -5.35 4.90
N GLN A 208 -10.79 -6.23 5.88
CA GLN A 208 -11.45 -6.14 7.17
C GLN A 208 -10.44 -6.28 8.29
N ILE A 209 -10.59 -5.44 9.32
CA ILE A 209 -9.83 -5.51 10.55
C ILE A 209 -10.75 -6.03 11.65
N ILE A 210 -10.28 -7.02 12.40
CA ILE A 210 -10.89 -7.42 13.66
C ILE A 210 -9.87 -7.36 14.79
N PHE A 211 -10.37 -7.16 16.00
CA PHE A 211 -9.55 -6.99 17.18
C PHE A 211 -9.83 -8.07 18.20
N ARG A 212 -8.75 -8.59 18.78
CA ARG A 212 -8.78 -9.52 19.90
C ARG A 212 -8.12 -8.87 21.10
N LYS A 213 -8.89 -8.75 22.17
CA LYS A 213 -8.46 -8.21 23.46
C LYS A 213 -7.42 -9.14 24.10
N ARG A 214 -6.73 -8.62 25.12
CA ARG A 214 -5.77 -9.40 25.91
C ARG A 214 -6.45 -10.61 26.55
N ASP A 215 -7.66 -10.44 27.09
CA ASP A 215 -8.49 -11.53 27.66
C ASP A 215 -8.82 -12.69 26.69
N GLY A 216 -8.41 -12.61 25.42
CA GLY A 216 -8.60 -13.65 24.42
C GLY A 216 -9.94 -13.54 23.69
N ASN A 217 -10.83 -12.62 24.07
CA ASN A 217 -12.11 -12.39 23.42
C ASN A 217 -11.98 -11.38 22.27
N PHE A 218 -12.79 -11.58 21.23
CA PHE A 218 -12.94 -10.56 20.19
C PHE A 218 -13.72 -9.36 20.71
N VAL A 219 -13.39 -8.17 20.20
CA VAL A 219 -14.17 -6.96 20.47
C VAL A 219 -15.54 -7.11 19.81
N ARG A 220 -16.60 -6.82 20.58
CA ARG A 220 -17.99 -6.93 20.13
C ARG A 220 -18.73 -5.62 20.32
N ASP A 221 -19.73 -5.37 19.47
CA ASP A 221 -20.64 -4.24 19.59
C ASP A 221 -21.74 -4.51 20.64
N SER A 222 -22.63 -3.53 20.85
CA SER A 222 -23.75 -3.64 21.78
C SER A 222 -24.77 -4.71 21.39
N SER A 223 -24.80 -5.13 20.12
CA SER A 223 -25.62 -6.24 19.63
C SER A 223 -24.92 -7.60 19.76
N GLY A 224 -23.69 -7.63 20.26
CA GLY A 224 -22.90 -8.85 20.44
C GLY A 224 -22.17 -9.33 19.18
N ASN A 225 -22.20 -8.59 18.07
CA ASN A 225 -21.46 -8.95 16.85
C ASN A 225 -19.99 -8.55 16.97
N VAL A 226 -19.09 -9.28 16.29
CA VAL A 226 -17.66 -8.90 16.25
C VAL A 226 -17.51 -7.58 15.50
N VAL A 227 -16.83 -6.62 16.12
CA VAL A 227 -16.55 -5.32 15.49
C VAL A 227 -15.57 -5.52 14.34
N THR A 228 -15.97 -5.08 13.15
CA THR A 228 -15.15 -5.07 11.94
C THR A 228 -14.93 -3.65 11.44
N LEU A 229 -13.69 -3.28 11.11
CA LEU A 229 -13.39 -2.01 10.43
C LEU A 229 -12.94 -2.26 8.99
N PRO A 230 -13.40 -1.46 8.01
CA PRO A 230 -12.90 -1.55 6.65
C PRO A 230 -11.43 -1.09 6.57
N TYR A 231 -10.64 -1.72 5.69
CA TYR A 231 -9.24 -1.36 5.48
C TYR A 231 -8.85 -1.39 4.01
N PHE A 232 -8.31 -0.28 3.50
CA PHE A 232 -7.79 -0.21 2.14
C PHE A 232 -6.30 -0.58 2.13
N ALA A 233 -5.99 -1.77 1.62
CA ALA A 233 -4.63 -2.32 1.59
C ALA A 233 -3.85 -2.00 0.30
N ARG A 234 -4.51 -1.34 -0.66
CA ARG A 234 -3.95 -1.04 -1.98
C ARG A 234 -3.19 0.28 -1.92
N SER A 235 -1.94 0.24 -2.33
CA SER A 235 -1.16 1.44 -2.67
C SER A 235 -1.63 2.00 -4.02
N ILE A 236 -1.42 3.31 -4.24
CA ILE A 236 -1.74 3.94 -5.53
C ILE A 236 -1.03 3.22 -6.68
N THR A 237 0.24 2.84 -6.48
CA THR A 237 1.04 2.16 -7.52
C THR A 237 0.64 0.71 -7.75
N ASN A 238 0.01 0.07 -6.76
CA ASN A 238 -0.26 -1.36 -6.75
C ASN A 238 0.99 -2.23 -6.98
N LEU A 239 2.18 -1.74 -6.59
CA LEU A 239 3.42 -2.53 -6.59
C LEU A 239 3.37 -3.64 -5.52
N PRO A 240 4.18 -4.70 -5.65
CA PRO A 240 4.32 -5.71 -4.61
C PRO A 240 4.77 -5.12 -3.27
N GLY A 241 4.27 -5.63 -2.15
CA GLY A 241 4.52 -5.05 -0.83
C GLY A 241 5.94 -5.19 -0.28
N TYR A 242 6.81 -5.91 -0.98
CA TYR A 242 8.25 -5.96 -0.69
C TYR A 242 9.04 -4.87 -1.43
N VAL A 243 8.37 -3.98 -2.17
CA VAL A 243 8.95 -2.82 -2.86
C VAL A 243 8.39 -1.53 -2.25
N THR A 244 9.22 -0.49 -2.17
CA THR A 244 8.78 0.86 -1.77
C THR A 244 7.56 1.33 -2.56
N ASN A 245 6.63 2.00 -1.88
CA ASN A 245 5.34 2.44 -2.42
C ASN A 245 4.43 1.31 -2.93
N GLY A 246 4.74 0.05 -2.61
CA GLY A 246 3.87 -1.09 -2.87
C GLY A 246 2.75 -1.25 -1.85
N ASN A 247 1.91 -2.25 -2.09
CA ASN A 247 0.79 -2.62 -1.22
C ASN A 247 1.29 -3.02 0.18
N SER A 248 0.42 -2.91 1.19
CA SER A 248 0.78 -3.35 2.54
C SER A 248 1.26 -4.81 2.53
N PRO A 249 2.50 -5.08 2.99
CA PRO A 249 3.05 -6.42 2.98
C PRO A 249 2.24 -7.38 3.86
N GLN A 250 2.29 -8.65 3.52
CA GLN A 250 1.64 -9.71 4.30
C GLN A 250 2.63 -10.23 5.34
N GLY A 251 2.16 -10.43 6.58
CA GLY A 251 3.01 -10.94 7.64
C GLY A 251 2.47 -10.64 9.03
N ILE A 252 3.31 -10.93 10.02
CA ILE A 252 3.08 -10.59 11.42
C ILE A 252 3.90 -9.33 11.69
N PHE A 253 3.26 -8.31 12.26
CA PHE A 253 3.88 -7.03 12.58
C PHE A 253 3.65 -6.69 14.05
N ALA A 254 4.61 -5.98 14.64
CA ALA A 254 4.42 -5.36 15.95
C ALA A 254 3.81 -3.97 15.74
N ILE A 255 2.75 -3.67 16.49
CA ILE A 255 2.20 -2.31 16.55
C ILE A 255 3.10 -1.49 17.48
N THR A 256 3.73 -0.44 16.95
CA THR A 256 4.67 0.40 17.69
C THR A 256 4.05 1.68 18.23
N GLY A 257 2.90 2.08 17.68
CA GLY A 257 2.20 3.28 18.13
C GLY A 257 1.03 3.66 17.23
N ALA A 258 0.47 4.82 17.53
CA ALA A 258 -0.51 5.49 16.70
C ALA A 258 -0.04 6.91 16.40
N TYR A 259 -0.31 7.38 15.19
CA TYR A 259 0.10 8.68 14.68
C TYR A 259 -1.05 9.38 13.96
N ASN A 260 -1.05 10.71 13.98
CA ASN A 260 -2.01 11.52 13.23
C ASN A 260 -1.38 11.95 11.90
N SER A 261 -1.77 11.31 10.80
CA SER A 261 -1.19 11.58 9.48
C SER A 261 -1.56 12.98 8.97
N PRO A 262 -0.63 13.86 8.58
CA PRO A 262 -0.89 15.26 8.22
C PRO A 262 -1.16 15.39 6.72
N ALA A 263 -1.80 14.39 6.12
CA ALA A 263 -1.94 14.27 4.69
C ALA A 263 -2.78 15.42 4.11
N LYS A 264 -2.19 16.25 3.24
CA LYS A 264 -2.82 17.45 2.68
C LYS A 264 -4.12 17.15 1.92
N LEU A 265 -4.22 15.99 1.26
CA LEU A 265 -5.37 15.58 0.45
C LEU A 265 -6.57 15.10 1.26
N ILE A 266 -6.33 14.39 2.37
CA ILE A 266 -7.39 13.73 3.15
C ILE A 266 -7.59 14.36 4.53
N GLY A 267 -6.76 15.34 4.90
CA GLY A 267 -6.77 15.94 6.24
C GLY A 267 -6.00 15.11 7.26
N PRO A 268 -5.89 15.60 8.51
CA PRO A 268 -5.35 14.83 9.62
C PRO A 268 -6.14 13.55 9.78
N THR A 269 -5.50 12.39 9.64
CA THR A 269 -6.14 11.11 9.91
C THR A 269 -5.71 10.61 11.28
N PRO A 270 -6.51 10.85 12.34
CA PRO A 270 -6.14 10.43 13.67
C PRO A 270 -6.11 8.91 13.80
N GLY A 271 -5.18 8.40 14.60
CA GLY A 271 -5.13 6.97 14.92
C GLY A 271 -4.56 6.07 13.81
N SER A 272 -3.71 6.60 12.93
CA SER A 272 -2.96 5.78 11.97
C SER A 272 -2.02 4.84 12.73
N VAL A 273 -2.11 3.54 12.49
CA VAL A 273 -1.31 2.55 13.21
C VAL A 273 0.10 2.48 12.63
N CYS A 274 1.11 2.67 13.47
CA CYS A 274 2.50 2.44 13.14
C CYS A 274 2.84 0.97 13.41
N SER A 275 3.53 0.33 12.46
CA SER A 275 3.92 -1.07 12.59
C SER A 275 5.35 -1.32 12.09
N CYS A 276 6.02 -2.32 12.65
CA CYS A 276 7.35 -2.77 12.24
C CYS A 276 7.45 -4.30 12.24
N LEU A 277 8.53 -4.82 11.66
CA LEU A 277 8.79 -6.26 11.72
C LEU A 277 9.09 -6.68 13.17
N PRO A 278 8.57 -7.83 13.63
CA PRO A 278 8.91 -8.37 14.94
C PRO A 278 10.42 -8.58 15.01
N ARG A 279 11.07 -7.88 15.96
CA ARG A 279 12.52 -7.84 16.23
C ARG A 279 13.36 -6.71 15.60
N GLU A 280 12.75 -5.66 15.07
CA GLU A 280 13.43 -4.37 14.94
C GLU A 280 13.34 -3.57 16.27
N ARG A 281 14.09 -4.00 17.29
CA ARG A 281 14.46 -3.11 18.40
C ARG A 281 15.91 -2.70 18.19
N THR A 282 16.12 -1.58 17.50
CA THR A 282 17.31 -0.76 17.76
C THR A 282 17.09 -0.10 19.14
N ASN A 283 18.10 -0.16 20.00
CA ASN A 283 18.06 0.27 21.41
C ASN A 283 17.90 1.79 21.62
N SER A 284 17.11 2.47 20.81
CA SER A 284 16.92 3.92 20.90
C SER A 284 15.47 4.28 20.57
N SER A 285 14.60 4.24 21.59
CA SER A 285 13.46 5.17 21.81
C SER A 285 12.50 4.59 22.84
N THR A 286 12.87 4.72 24.12
CA THR A 286 11.90 4.68 25.21
C THR A 286 11.14 6.00 25.20
N THR A 287 10.03 6.09 24.47
CA THR A 287 9.11 7.22 24.59
C THR A 287 7.66 6.75 24.66
N VAL A 288 7.24 6.58 25.92
CA VAL A 288 5.92 6.89 26.50
C VAL A 288 4.69 6.36 25.77
N ILE A 289 4.24 5.16 26.17
CA ILE A 289 2.84 4.77 26.13
C ILE A 289 2.16 5.33 27.40
N LYS A 290 1.56 6.51 27.27
CA LYS A 290 0.37 6.96 27.99
C LYS A 290 -0.49 7.52 26.85
N THR A 291 -1.66 7.00 26.48
CA THR A 291 -2.86 6.86 27.30
C THR A 291 -3.87 6.09 26.45
N LEU A 292 -4.31 4.92 26.90
CA LEU A 292 -5.62 4.33 26.55
C LEU A 292 -6.08 3.57 27.79
N GLN A 293 -6.42 4.34 28.82
CA GLN A 293 -7.20 3.93 29.97
C GLN A 293 -8.27 5.00 30.16
N SER A 294 -9.43 4.77 29.55
CA SER A 294 -10.77 5.21 29.97
C SER A 294 -11.77 4.55 29.05
#